data_AF-A0A0F6W718-F1
#
_entry.id   AF-A0A0F6W718-F1
#
_cell.length_a   1.000
_cell.length_b   1.000
_cell.length_c   1.000
_cell.angle_alpha   90.00
_cell.angle_beta   90.00
_cell.angle_gamma   90.00
#
_symmetry.space_group_name_H-M   'P 1'
#
loop_
_entity.id
_entity.type
_entity.pdbx_description
1 polymer ?
#
loop_
_entity_poly.entity_id
_entity_poly.type
_entity_poly.pdbx_seq_one_letter_code
_entity_poly.pdbx_strand_id
1 'polypeptide(L)'
;MDSTTPHDRARATVIATLITALVVGCEGELSDPDEARDAAVPTRDGGPSTDAAIPADDAATDPDDAGERIDELRPDVVAIQITNAAGGAPAKGDTLRVTLTVENHGDVAGRVALVPHLTSARFADFTDVPLGTVEIDLGARARADATLEVGPFLHDAARGDRFALGRGDYTVSRVDVNGASDTEHTGGALSMAASNAMFVAVVYDPVYFDRLGYSGTPEAFLRDAFTRETEVFDPSSPGSSAGTYQSFPGGFDEMMNVRQLFHVLPGLAANDAGGGYCEQVGAYARAQLGLTRDWDVDERRPGRTDPDHHGFDMLVGLTQEMGGGAACGWLDVQVSGLFDFDLSRDRAQIILVHETGHLFGAPHCDPLQGYVMCAGEQHQRYRDRGVFVWHRVSLDAMTNRWD
;
A
#
# COMPACT_ATOMS: atom_id res chain seq x y z
N MET A 1 -21.34 49.12 33.84
CA MET A 1 -21.25 48.36 35.11
C MET A 1 -21.03 46.92 34.71
N ASP A 2 -19.77 46.54 34.44
CA ASP A 2 -19.41 45.17 34.10
C ASP A 2 -18.63 44.58 35.26
N SER A 3 -19.28 43.70 36.01
CA SER A 3 -18.65 42.89 37.05
C SER A 3 -18.41 41.49 36.49
N THR A 4 -17.34 41.31 35.72
CA THR A 4 -16.78 39.97 35.52
C THR A 4 -16.01 39.60 36.77
N THR A 5 -16.43 38.51 37.41
CA THR A 5 -15.87 38.07 38.69
C THR A 5 -14.48 37.43 38.46
N PRO A 6 -13.59 37.40 39.47
CA PRO A 6 -12.23 36.84 39.34
C PRO A 6 -12.18 35.37 38.90
N HIS A 7 -13.30 34.65 39.00
CA HIS A 7 -13.40 33.26 38.57
C HIS A 7 -13.41 33.06 37.04
N ASP A 8 -13.80 34.08 36.26
CA ASP A 8 -13.87 33.97 34.79
C ASP A 8 -12.52 34.21 34.10
N ARG A 9 -11.59 34.95 34.73
CA ARG A 9 -10.21 35.11 34.24
C ARG A 9 -9.35 33.87 34.43
N ALA A 10 -9.62 33.07 35.46
CA ALA A 10 -8.90 31.83 35.71
C ALA A 10 -9.23 30.74 34.67
N ARG A 11 -10.48 30.69 34.17
CA ARG A 11 -10.87 29.74 33.11
C ARG A 11 -10.32 30.12 31.72
N ALA A 12 -10.23 31.40 31.39
CA ALA A 12 -9.64 31.84 30.14
C ALA A 12 -8.11 31.57 30.06
N THR A 13 -7.41 31.60 31.20
CA THR A 13 -5.96 31.38 31.26
C THR A 13 -5.60 29.89 31.19
N VAL A 14 -6.44 29.00 31.73
CA VAL A 14 -6.22 27.53 31.65
C VAL A 14 -6.49 27.01 30.23
N ILE A 15 -7.45 27.59 29.50
CA ILE A 15 -7.72 27.21 28.10
C ILE A 15 -6.60 27.70 27.15
N ALA A 16 -6.05 28.91 27.37
CA ALA A 16 -4.92 29.40 26.57
C ALA A 16 -3.61 28.61 26.81
N THR A 17 -3.41 28.09 28.03
CA THR A 17 -2.21 27.30 28.36
C THR A 17 -2.30 25.88 27.81
N LEU A 18 -3.51 25.29 27.70
CA LEU A 18 -3.69 23.99 27.04
C LEU A 18 -3.52 24.06 25.52
N ILE A 19 -3.90 25.17 24.88
CA ILE A 19 -3.77 25.35 23.42
C ILE A 19 -2.30 25.57 23.01
N THR A 20 -1.47 26.14 23.89
CA THR A 20 -0.03 26.31 23.61
C THR A 20 0.73 24.98 23.67
N ALA A 21 0.20 23.96 24.36
CA ALA A 21 0.80 22.61 24.40
C ALA A 21 0.51 21.78 23.14
N LEU A 22 -0.35 22.25 22.24
CA LEU A 22 -0.70 21.57 20.98
C LEU A 22 0.14 22.02 19.76
N VAL A 23 1.09 22.95 19.94
CA VAL A 23 1.80 23.63 18.83
C VAL A 23 3.31 23.36 18.79
N VAL A 24 3.89 22.61 19.73
CA VAL A 24 5.35 22.38 19.77
C VAL A 24 5.67 20.96 19.30
N GLY A 25 5.95 20.81 18.01
CA GLY A 25 6.43 19.52 17.50
C GLY A 25 6.69 19.43 16.01
N CYS A 26 7.04 20.51 15.29
CA CYS A 26 7.51 20.43 13.91
C CYS A 26 8.32 21.69 13.51
N GLU A 27 9.50 21.87 14.11
CA GLU A 27 10.55 22.71 13.55
C GLU A 27 11.88 21.95 13.66
N GLY A 28 12.18 21.14 12.63
CA GLY A 28 13.48 20.49 12.45
C GLY A 28 14.37 21.37 11.57
N GLU A 29 15.47 21.85 12.14
CA GLU A 29 16.48 22.68 11.51
C GLU A 29 17.15 21.97 10.31
N LEU A 30 17.14 22.63 9.16
CA LEU A 30 17.97 22.31 8.00
C LEU A 30 19.45 22.50 8.37
N SER A 31 20.23 21.43 8.33
CA SER A 31 21.70 21.52 8.31
C SER A 31 22.25 20.94 7.01
N ASP A 32 22.98 21.80 6.31
CA ASP A 32 23.77 21.50 5.09
C ASP A 32 24.74 20.32 5.31
N PRO A 33 24.97 19.52 4.25
CA PRO A 33 26.32 19.07 3.99
C PRO A 33 26.72 19.31 2.53
N ASP A 34 27.74 20.13 2.36
CA ASP A 34 28.52 20.29 1.14
C ASP A 34 29.90 19.60 1.31
N GLU A 35 30.46 19.09 0.20
CA GLU A 35 31.77 18.43 0.00
C GLU A 35 31.90 16.94 0.45
N ALA A 36 32.45 15.98 -0.29
CA ALA A 36 33.38 15.94 -1.44
C ALA A 36 33.18 14.60 -2.23
N ARG A 37 33.05 14.61 -3.56
CA ARG A 37 34.08 14.38 -4.62
C ARG A 37 34.88 13.06 -4.62
N ASP A 38 34.81 12.44 -5.81
CA ASP A 38 35.79 11.64 -6.58
C ASP A 38 36.20 10.22 -6.16
N ALA A 39 35.88 9.25 -7.03
CA ALA A 39 36.80 8.31 -7.71
C ALA A 39 35.97 7.17 -8.37
N ALA A 40 35.89 7.08 -9.70
CA ALA A 40 36.84 6.45 -10.62
C ALA A 40 36.30 5.10 -11.15
N VAL A 41 35.88 5.14 -12.41
CA VAL A 41 35.61 4.02 -13.32
C VAL A 41 36.93 3.33 -13.68
N PRO A 42 36.91 1.99 -13.84
CA PRO A 42 37.74 1.38 -14.86
C PRO A 42 36.90 0.53 -15.82
N THR A 43 36.82 1.02 -17.06
CA THR A 43 36.60 0.24 -18.27
C THR A 43 37.74 -0.74 -18.47
N ARG A 44 37.45 -1.95 -18.96
CA ARG A 44 38.47 -2.78 -19.61
C ARG A 44 37.89 -3.50 -20.83
N ASP A 45 38.38 -3.04 -21.98
CA ASP A 45 38.71 -3.74 -23.23
C ASP A 45 38.64 -5.28 -23.16
N GLY A 46 38.08 -5.99 -24.13
CA GLY A 46 38.28 -5.82 -25.57
C GLY A 46 39.46 -6.69 -26.04
N GLY A 47 39.15 -7.88 -26.56
CA GLY A 47 40.15 -8.74 -27.22
C GLY A 47 39.53 -9.99 -27.88
N PRO A 48 40.02 -10.44 -29.06
CA PRO A 48 39.17 -11.03 -30.09
C PRO A 48 39.40 -12.54 -30.36
N SER A 49 38.44 -13.12 -31.09
CA SER A 49 38.56 -14.12 -32.18
C SER A 49 39.45 -15.36 -32.00
N THR A 50 38.87 -16.54 -32.25
CA THR A 50 39.31 -17.41 -33.36
C THR A 50 38.18 -18.35 -33.80
N ASP A 51 37.87 -18.29 -35.09
CA ASP A 51 37.21 -19.35 -35.86
C ASP A 51 38.01 -20.66 -35.81
N ALA A 52 37.30 -21.77 -35.69
CA ALA A 52 37.74 -23.05 -36.23
C ALA A 52 36.52 -23.84 -36.71
N ALA A 53 36.49 -24.09 -38.01
CA ALA A 53 35.45 -24.78 -38.73
C ALA A 53 35.81 -26.27 -38.92
N ILE A 54 34.76 -27.13 -38.88
CA ILE A 54 34.54 -28.36 -39.68
C ILE A 54 35.34 -29.62 -39.22
N PRO A 55 34.77 -30.86 -39.22
CA PRO A 55 33.77 -31.37 -40.18
C PRO A 55 32.52 -32.07 -39.63
N ALA A 56 31.54 -32.13 -40.54
CA ALA A 56 30.45 -33.08 -40.57
C ALA A 56 30.97 -34.49 -40.84
N ASP A 57 30.39 -35.49 -40.18
CA ASP A 57 30.21 -36.82 -40.76
C ASP A 57 29.08 -37.59 -40.07
N ASP A 58 28.39 -38.33 -40.93
CA ASP A 58 27.62 -39.55 -40.71
C ASP A 58 26.27 -39.51 -39.99
N ALA A 59 25.26 -39.40 -40.85
CA ALA A 59 23.96 -40.03 -40.71
C ALA A 59 24.09 -41.54 -40.45
N ALA A 60 23.76 -41.95 -39.23
CA ALA A 60 23.29 -43.30 -38.95
C ALA A 60 21.81 -43.19 -38.53
N THR A 61 20.93 -43.62 -39.44
CA THR A 61 19.53 -43.92 -39.14
C THR A 61 19.50 -45.12 -38.20
N ASP A 62 19.20 -44.87 -36.94
CA ASP A 62 18.87 -45.90 -35.95
C ASP A 62 17.36 -46.22 -36.07
N PRO A 63 16.96 -47.44 -36.51
CA PRO A 63 15.58 -47.82 -36.62
C PRO A 63 15.19 -48.69 -35.42
N ASP A 64 15.33 -48.17 -34.20
CA ASP A 64 14.82 -48.82 -32.97
C ASP A 64 14.40 -47.80 -31.90
N ASP A 65 13.88 -46.62 -32.29
CA ASP A 65 13.14 -45.73 -31.39
C ASP A 65 11.70 -46.25 -31.19
N ALA A 66 11.58 -47.48 -30.68
CA ALA A 66 10.39 -47.91 -29.98
C ALA A 66 10.42 -47.22 -28.61
N GLY A 67 10.14 -45.91 -28.63
CA GLY A 67 10.17 -45.03 -27.48
C GLY A 67 9.57 -45.72 -26.27
N GLU A 68 10.38 -45.81 -25.22
CA GLU A 68 9.98 -46.26 -23.91
C GLU A 68 8.69 -45.51 -23.54
N ARG A 69 7.54 -46.21 -23.57
CA ARG A 69 6.29 -45.65 -23.08
C ARG A 69 6.45 -45.52 -21.59
N ILE A 70 6.91 -44.36 -21.16
CA ILE A 70 6.92 -43.99 -19.76
C ILE A 70 5.44 -43.76 -19.42
N ASP A 71 4.83 -44.75 -18.76
CA ASP A 71 3.48 -44.68 -18.17
C ASP A 71 3.49 -43.71 -16.99
N GLU A 72 3.72 -42.42 -17.26
CA GLU A 72 3.82 -41.37 -16.26
C GLU A 72 3.01 -40.14 -16.66
N LEU A 73 2.54 -39.40 -15.66
CA LEU A 73 1.94 -38.08 -15.80
C LEU A 73 3.03 -37.08 -16.22
N ARG A 74 2.89 -36.44 -17.39
CA ARG A 74 3.86 -35.47 -17.91
C ARG A 74 3.20 -34.11 -18.15
N PRO A 75 2.90 -33.37 -17.08
CA PRO A 75 2.22 -32.08 -17.18
C PRO A 75 3.19 -30.99 -17.65
N ASP A 76 2.70 -30.10 -18.52
CA ASP A 76 3.43 -28.99 -19.12
C ASP A 76 2.51 -27.76 -19.20
N VAL A 77 2.98 -26.59 -18.77
CA VAL A 77 2.20 -25.34 -18.83
C VAL A 77 2.49 -24.66 -20.16
N VAL A 78 1.57 -24.75 -21.11
CA VAL A 78 1.80 -24.24 -22.48
C VAL A 78 1.46 -22.75 -22.63
N ALA A 79 0.54 -22.24 -21.80
CA ALA A 79 0.07 -20.86 -21.89
C ALA A 79 -0.42 -20.32 -20.55
N ILE A 80 -0.25 -19.02 -20.38
CA ILE A 80 -0.74 -18.24 -19.25
C ILE A 80 -1.57 -17.08 -19.79
N GLN A 81 -2.75 -16.87 -19.19
CA GLN A 81 -3.56 -15.69 -19.41
C GLN A 81 -3.77 -14.98 -18.07
N ILE A 82 -3.59 -13.66 -18.06
CA ILE A 82 -3.75 -12.85 -16.85
C ILE A 82 -4.69 -11.70 -17.13
N THR A 83 -5.80 -11.66 -16.39
CA THR A 83 -6.84 -10.63 -16.49
C THR A 83 -7.20 -10.10 -15.11
N ASN A 84 -8.04 -9.08 -15.03
CA ASN A 84 -8.76 -8.80 -13.79
C ASN A 84 -9.94 -9.79 -13.61
N ALA A 85 -10.62 -9.71 -12.47
CA ALA A 85 -11.78 -10.55 -12.16
C ALA A 85 -12.93 -10.44 -13.18
N ALA A 86 -13.04 -9.33 -13.91
CA ALA A 86 -14.03 -9.10 -14.96
C ALA A 86 -13.59 -9.63 -16.35
N GLY A 87 -12.39 -10.21 -16.48
CA GLY A 87 -11.83 -10.71 -17.73
C GLY A 87 -11.17 -9.64 -18.61
N GLY A 88 -10.99 -8.42 -18.10
CA GLY A 88 -10.33 -7.31 -18.80
C GLY A 88 -8.83 -7.19 -18.46
N ALA A 89 -8.18 -6.18 -19.03
CA ALA A 89 -6.80 -5.83 -18.68
C ALA A 89 -6.70 -5.41 -17.21
N PRO A 90 -5.69 -5.90 -16.45
CA PRO A 90 -5.53 -5.54 -15.05
C PRO A 90 -5.17 -4.06 -14.83
N ALA A 91 -5.68 -3.48 -13.75
CA ALA A 91 -5.25 -2.19 -13.21
C ALA A 91 -4.83 -2.32 -11.73
N LYS A 92 -4.07 -1.35 -11.23
CA LYS A 92 -3.67 -1.25 -9.82
C LYS A 92 -4.90 -1.43 -8.92
N GLY A 93 -4.80 -2.33 -7.94
CA GLY A 93 -5.87 -2.61 -6.98
C GLY A 93 -6.95 -3.57 -7.47
N ASP A 94 -6.80 -4.16 -8.66
CA ASP A 94 -7.61 -5.31 -9.08
C ASP A 94 -7.12 -6.59 -8.40
N THR A 95 -8.05 -7.53 -8.17
CA THR A 95 -7.70 -8.94 -8.03
C THR A 95 -7.38 -9.49 -9.42
N LEU A 96 -6.20 -10.08 -9.56
CA LEU A 96 -5.78 -10.75 -10.78
C LEU A 96 -6.43 -12.13 -10.86
N ARG A 97 -6.82 -12.52 -12.08
CA ARG A 97 -7.19 -13.86 -12.45
C ARG A 97 -6.10 -14.42 -13.35
N VAL A 98 -5.39 -15.43 -12.86
CA VAL A 98 -4.33 -16.14 -13.58
C VAL A 98 -4.89 -17.48 -14.04
N THR A 99 -4.98 -17.67 -15.34
CA THR A 99 -5.40 -18.93 -15.96
C THR A 99 -4.19 -19.60 -16.60
N LEU A 100 -3.84 -20.78 -16.09
CA LEU A 100 -2.76 -21.64 -16.57
C LEU A 100 -3.37 -22.72 -17.45
N THR A 101 -3.00 -22.77 -18.71
CA THR A 101 -3.39 -23.88 -19.59
C THR A 101 -2.32 -24.95 -19.56
N VAL A 102 -2.71 -26.16 -19.14
CA VAL A 102 -1.81 -27.29 -18.88
C VAL A 102 -2.15 -28.44 -19.80
N GLU A 103 -1.13 -29.03 -20.40
CA GLU A 103 -1.21 -30.24 -21.22
C GLU A 103 -0.50 -31.40 -20.53
N ASN A 104 -1.13 -32.58 -20.55
CA ASN A 104 -0.48 -33.81 -20.13
C ASN A 104 0.04 -34.55 -21.35
N HIS A 105 1.35 -34.59 -21.53
CA HIS A 105 2.01 -35.39 -22.57
C HIS A 105 2.18 -36.87 -22.19
N GLY A 106 1.61 -37.30 -21.06
CA GLY A 106 1.62 -38.66 -20.55
C GLY A 106 0.37 -39.46 -20.89
N ASP A 107 0.48 -40.78 -20.79
CA ASP A 107 -0.65 -41.72 -20.97
C ASP A 107 -1.39 -42.03 -19.66
N VAL A 108 -0.96 -41.43 -18.54
CA VAL A 108 -1.56 -41.60 -17.21
C VAL A 108 -2.22 -40.30 -16.78
N ALA A 109 -3.43 -40.42 -16.22
CA ALA A 109 -4.14 -39.30 -15.60
C ALA A 109 -3.69 -39.09 -14.15
N GLY A 110 -3.77 -37.86 -13.65
CA GLY A 110 -3.42 -37.57 -12.26
C GLY A 110 -3.67 -36.13 -11.86
N ARG A 111 -3.47 -35.87 -10.57
CA ARG A 111 -3.56 -34.53 -10.00
C ARG A 111 -2.24 -33.80 -10.18
N VAL A 112 -2.32 -32.54 -10.59
CA VAL A 112 -1.18 -31.65 -10.79
C VAL A 112 -1.34 -30.44 -9.88
N ALA A 113 -0.29 -30.13 -9.11
CA ALA A 113 -0.19 -28.89 -8.36
C ALA A 113 0.67 -27.88 -9.13
N LEU A 114 0.17 -26.65 -9.27
CA LEU A 114 0.80 -25.57 -10.02
C LEU A 114 1.02 -24.37 -9.10
N VAL A 115 2.22 -23.80 -9.11
CA VAL A 115 2.58 -22.59 -8.37
C VAL A 115 3.22 -21.58 -9.32
N PRO A 116 2.46 -20.61 -9.86
CA PRO A 116 3.05 -19.56 -10.68
C PRO A 116 3.83 -18.56 -9.82
N HIS A 117 4.98 -18.10 -10.34
CA HIS A 117 5.87 -17.13 -9.70
C HIS A 117 5.94 -15.84 -10.50
N LEU A 118 5.69 -14.72 -9.83
CA LEU A 118 5.64 -13.39 -10.43
C LEU A 118 6.92 -12.60 -10.14
N THR A 119 7.42 -11.90 -11.16
CA THR A 119 8.60 -11.05 -11.08
C THR A 119 8.27 -9.64 -11.61
N SER A 120 8.91 -8.61 -11.04
CA SER A 120 8.84 -7.24 -11.53
C SER A 120 10.19 -6.55 -11.34
N ALA A 121 10.67 -5.86 -12.36
CA ALA A 121 11.89 -5.06 -12.27
C ALA A 121 11.68 -3.73 -11.52
N ARG A 122 10.45 -3.43 -11.09
CA ARG A 122 10.12 -2.19 -10.38
C ARG A 122 10.70 -2.16 -8.97
N PHE A 123 10.73 -3.31 -8.30
CA PHE A 123 11.19 -3.45 -6.92
C PHE A 123 12.42 -4.35 -6.92
N ALA A 124 13.48 -3.98 -6.20
CA ALA A 124 14.75 -4.68 -6.27
C ALA A 124 14.67 -6.14 -5.78
N ASP A 125 13.71 -6.45 -4.90
CA ASP A 125 13.50 -7.73 -4.24
C ASP A 125 12.22 -8.46 -4.70
N PHE A 126 11.46 -7.93 -5.67
CA PHE A 126 10.30 -8.63 -6.24
C PHE A 126 10.72 -9.55 -7.38
N THR A 127 11.32 -10.69 -7.02
CA THR A 127 11.71 -11.75 -7.96
C THR A 127 11.11 -13.07 -7.53
N ASP A 128 10.52 -13.81 -8.48
CA ASP A 128 9.91 -15.13 -8.31
C ASP A 128 8.98 -15.25 -7.08
N VAL A 129 8.16 -14.23 -6.83
CA VAL A 129 7.18 -14.21 -5.73
C VAL A 129 6.06 -15.21 -6.03
N PRO A 130 5.80 -16.24 -5.19
CA PRO A 130 4.76 -17.22 -5.45
C PRO A 130 3.37 -16.58 -5.34
N LEU A 131 2.49 -16.86 -6.30
CA LEU A 131 1.10 -16.37 -6.28
C LEU A 131 0.15 -17.28 -5.48
N GLY A 132 0.58 -18.49 -5.15
CA GLY A 132 -0.23 -19.51 -4.48
C GLY A 132 -0.30 -20.79 -5.29
N THR A 133 -0.93 -21.82 -4.72
CA THR A 133 -1.08 -23.13 -5.36
C THR A 133 -2.48 -23.31 -5.90
N VAL A 134 -2.58 -23.79 -7.15
CA VAL A 134 -3.81 -24.32 -7.73
C VAL A 134 -3.60 -25.79 -8.10
N GLU A 135 -4.59 -26.62 -7.83
CA GLU A 135 -4.55 -28.04 -8.18
C GLU A 135 -5.61 -28.37 -9.22
N ILE A 136 -5.26 -29.23 -10.17
CA ILE A 136 -6.15 -29.67 -11.25
C ILE A 136 -6.01 -31.18 -11.49
N ASP A 137 -7.12 -31.85 -11.76
CA ASP A 137 -7.12 -33.23 -12.25
C ASP A 137 -6.98 -33.21 -13.78
N LEU A 138 -5.91 -33.83 -14.28
CA LEU A 138 -5.58 -33.84 -15.69
C LEU A 138 -5.66 -35.26 -16.24
N GLY A 139 -6.51 -35.47 -17.24
CA GLY A 139 -6.66 -36.75 -17.93
C GLY A 139 -5.39 -37.15 -18.70
N ALA A 140 -5.28 -38.42 -19.06
CA ALA A 140 -4.26 -38.89 -20.00
C ALA A 140 -4.40 -38.14 -21.33
N ARG A 141 -3.29 -37.61 -21.86
CA ARG A 141 -3.26 -36.83 -23.11
C ARG A 141 -4.24 -35.64 -23.15
N ALA A 142 -4.69 -35.16 -21.99
CA ALA A 142 -5.68 -34.10 -21.88
C ALA A 142 -5.03 -32.72 -21.78
N ARG A 143 -5.82 -31.70 -22.15
CA ARG A 143 -5.55 -30.28 -21.93
C ARG A 143 -6.63 -29.71 -21.03
N ALA A 144 -6.26 -28.90 -20.05
CA ALA A 144 -7.21 -28.24 -19.16
C ALA A 144 -6.68 -26.90 -18.65
N ASP A 145 -7.59 -26.07 -18.15
CA ASP A 145 -7.25 -24.77 -17.56
C ASP A 145 -7.38 -24.82 -16.04
N ALA A 146 -6.36 -24.36 -15.33
CA ALA A 146 -6.37 -24.11 -13.90
C ALA A 146 -6.42 -22.61 -13.66
N THR A 147 -7.26 -22.15 -12.73
CA THR A 147 -7.42 -20.71 -12.46
C THR A 147 -7.14 -20.39 -10.99
N LEU A 148 -6.37 -19.34 -10.76
CA LEU A 148 -6.05 -18.76 -9.47
C LEU A 148 -6.49 -17.29 -9.44
N GLU A 149 -7.14 -16.86 -8.36
CA GLU A 149 -7.39 -15.44 -8.09
C GLU A 149 -6.40 -14.96 -7.03
N VAL A 150 -5.69 -13.88 -7.32
CA VAL A 150 -4.61 -13.38 -6.45
C VAL A 150 -4.59 -11.86 -6.34
N GLY A 151 -4.04 -11.36 -5.23
CA GLY A 151 -3.84 -9.94 -5.00
C GLY A 151 -5.07 -9.23 -4.42
N PRO A 152 -4.98 -7.90 -4.26
CA PRO A 152 -3.86 -7.04 -4.68
C PRO A 152 -2.63 -7.13 -3.76
N PHE A 153 -2.75 -7.77 -2.59
CA PHE A 153 -1.63 -8.01 -1.68
C PHE A 153 -1.10 -9.44 -1.82
N LEU A 154 0.21 -9.59 -1.83
CA LEU A 154 0.91 -10.86 -1.89
C LEU A 154 1.76 -11.07 -0.64
N HIS A 155 1.92 -12.33 -0.24
CA HIS A 155 2.78 -12.72 0.87
C HIS A 155 3.71 -13.84 0.41
N ASP A 156 5.00 -13.52 0.35
CA ASP A 156 6.05 -14.52 0.16
C ASP A 156 6.42 -15.10 1.53
N ALA A 157 5.71 -16.16 1.94
CA ALA A 157 5.93 -16.77 3.24
C ALA A 157 7.34 -17.37 3.40
N ALA A 158 8.05 -17.68 2.31
CA ALA A 158 9.40 -18.25 2.38
C ALA A 158 10.44 -17.19 2.78
N ARG A 159 10.23 -15.95 2.33
CA ARG A 159 11.09 -14.80 2.68
C ARG A 159 10.54 -13.95 3.82
N GLY A 160 9.26 -14.06 4.11
CA GLY A 160 8.54 -13.20 5.05
C GLY A 160 8.13 -11.86 4.46
N ASP A 161 8.24 -11.69 3.14
CA ASP A 161 7.99 -10.43 2.44
C ASP A 161 6.50 -10.26 2.12
N ARG A 162 6.02 -9.02 2.18
CA ARG A 162 4.65 -8.64 1.82
C ARG A 162 4.71 -7.55 0.76
N PHE A 163 3.90 -7.71 -0.28
CA PHE A 163 3.91 -6.81 -1.43
C PHE A 163 2.49 -6.34 -1.77
N ALA A 164 2.40 -5.16 -2.37
CA ALA A 164 1.21 -4.66 -3.03
C ALA A 164 1.44 -4.56 -4.54
N LEU A 165 0.51 -5.09 -5.33
CA LEU A 165 0.58 -5.14 -6.78
C LEU A 165 0.27 -3.76 -7.39
N GLY A 166 1.31 -2.91 -7.43
CA GLY A 166 1.32 -1.57 -8.03
C GLY A 166 1.19 -1.55 -9.55
N ARG A 167 1.03 -0.35 -10.12
CA ARG A 167 1.13 -0.18 -11.59
C ARG A 167 2.50 -0.62 -12.13
N GLY A 168 2.55 -1.02 -13.39
CA GLY A 168 3.79 -1.34 -14.11
C GLY A 168 3.81 -2.75 -14.68
N ASP A 169 4.98 -3.15 -15.16
CA ASP A 169 5.17 -4.42 -15.85
C ASP A 169 5.56 -5.53 -14.88
N TYR A 170 4.97 -6.71 -15.13
CA TYR A 170 5.17 -7.93 -14.37
C TYR A 170 5.29 -9.10 -15.34
N THR A 171 5.90 -10.20 -14.89
CA THR A 171 5.99 -11.42 -15.68
C THR A 171 5.90 -12.63 -14.77
N VAL A 172 5.07 -13.59 -15.15
CA VAL A 172 5.14 -14.95 -14.61
C VAL A 172 6.34 -15.62 -15.28
N SER A 173 7.49 -15.61 -14.61
CA SER A 173 8.76 -16.13 -15.12
C SER A 173 8.83 -17.65 -15.09
N ARG A 174 8.07 -18.26 -14.18
CA ARG A 174 8.14 -19.69 -13.89
C ARG A 174 6.82 -20.19 -13.29
N VAL A 175 6.52 -21.46 -13.50
CA VAL A 175 5.48 -22.20 -12.78
C VAL A 175 6.10 -23.47 -12.20
N ASP A 176 6.00 -23.69 -10.90
CA ASP A 176 6.40 -24.97 -10.33
C ASP A 176 5.25 -25.96 -10.49
N VAL A 177 5.50 -27.05 -11.23
CA VAL A 177 4.59 -28.13 -11.57
C VAL A 177 4.99 -29.37 -10.78
N ASN A 178 4.18 -29.75 -9.79
CA ASN A 178 4.51 -30.82 -8.84
C ASN A 178 5.91 -30.66 -8.18
N GLY A 179 6.37 -29.41 -8.03
CA GLY A 179 7.68 -29.08 -7.46
C GLY A 179 8.84 -29.03 -8.45
N ALA A 180 8.62 -29.34 -9.73
CA ALA A 180 9.58 -29.12 -10.80
C ALA A 180 9.29 -27.79 -11.52
N SER A 181 10.32 -27.01 -11.82
CA SER A 181 10.12 -25.71 -12.47
C SER A 181 9.89 -25.84 -13.97
N ASP A 182 8.85 -25.17 -14.45
CA ASP A 182 8.51 -24.96 -15.85
C ASP A 182 8.67 -23.47 -16.19
N THR A 183 9.30 -23.19 -17.32
CA THR A 183 9.58 -21.83 -17.83
C THR A 183 9.21 -21.65 -19.30
N GLU A 184 8.72 -22.71 -19.96
CA GLU A 184 8.49 -22.75 -21.41
C GLU A 184 7.02 -22.49 -21.76
N HIS A 185 6.52 -21.31 -21.37
CA HIS A 185 5.13 -20.92 -21.59
C HIS A 185 4.98 -19.60 -22.35
N THR A 186 3.81 -19.42 -22.95
CA THR A 186 3.43 -18.15 -23.60
C THR A 186 2.51 -17.31 -22.72
N GLY A 187 2.47 -15.98 -22.91
CA GLY A 187 1.48 -15.11 -22.27
C GLY A 187 1.73 -14.74 -20.80
N GLY A 188 2.88 -15.10 -20.23
CA GLY A 188 3.22 -14.78 -18.83
C GLY A 188 3.46 -13.29 -18.52
N ALA A 189 3.63 -12.44 -19.53
CA ALA A 189 3.83 -11.00 -19.34
C ALA A 189 2.50 -10.24 -19.16
N LEU A 190 2.47 -9.28 -18.24
CA LEU A 190 1.35 -8.34 -18.08
C LEU A 190 1.83 -6.94 -17.70
N SER A 191 0.99 -5.96 -17.99
CA SER A 191 1.14 -4.58 -17.50
C SER A 191 -0.09 -4.22 -16.68
N MET A 192 0.10 -3.81 -15.43
CA MET A 192 -0.97 -3.23 -14.61
C MET A 192 -1.09 -1.74 -14.88
N ALA A 193 -2.26 -1.32 -15.36
CA ALA A 193 -2.56 0.08 -15.60
C ALA A 193 -2.65 0.91 -14.30
N ALA A 194 -2.48 2.22 -14.42
CA ALA A 194 -2.81 3.15 -13.34
C ALA A 194 -4.31 3.12 -13.02
N SER A 195 -4.66 3.41 -11.77
CA SER A 195 -6.03 3.53 -11.28
C SER A 195 -6.03 4.46 -10.07
N ASN A 196 -7.21 4.76 -9.53
CA ASN A 196 -7.35 5.51 -8.30
C ASN A 196 -7.09 4.69 -7.02
N ALA A 197 -6.59 3.45 -7.12
CA ALA A 197 -6.30 2.63 -5.96
C ALA A 197 -5.07 3.14 -5.21
N MET A 198 -5.18 3.24 -3.88
CA MET A 198 -4.07 3.59 -2.99
C MET A 198 -3.84 2.43 -2.01
N PHE A 199 -2.64 1.88 -2.00
CA PHE A 199 -2.26 0.78 -1.10
C PHE A 199 -1.69 1.34 0.20
N VAL A 200 -2.40 1.08 1.29
CA VAL A 200 -2.05 1.62 2.61
C VAL A 200 -1.62 0.46 3.49
N ALA A 201 -0.35 0.42 3.87
CA ALA A 201 0.10 -0.46 4.95
C ALA A 201 -0.37 0.15 6.28
N VAL A 202 -0.95 -0.67 7.15
CA VAL A 202 -1.40 -0.21 8.47
C VAL A 202 -0.77 -1.07 9.54
N VAL A 203 0.03 -0.47 10.40
CA VAL A 203 0.58 -1.14 11.58
C VAL A 203 -0.14 -0.63 12.81
N TYR A 204 -0.57 -1.51 13.71
CA TYR A 204 -1.34 -1.08 14.86
C TYR A 204 -1.00 -1.82 16.16
N ASP A 205 -1.12 -1.08 17.25
CA ASP A 205 -1.11 -1.64 18.60
C ASP A 205 -2.50 -2.21 18.88
N PRO A 206 -2.66 -3.51 19.18
CA PRO A 206 -3.96 -4.08 19.57
C PRO A 206 -4.65 -3.31 20.70
N VAL A 207 -3.89 -2.71 21.62
CA VAL A 207 -4.41 -1.89 22.74
C VAL A 207 -5.17 -0.66 22.23
N TYR A 208 -4.88 -0.17 21.03
CA TYR A 208 -5.61 0.95 20.40
C TYR A 208 -7.11 0.64 20.29
N PHE A 209 -7.47 -0.50 19.70
CA PHE A 209 -8.88 -0.88 19.53
C PHE A 209 -9.53 -1.34 20.84
N ASP A 210 -8.76 -1.96 21.73
CA ASP A 210 -9.22 -2.32 23.07
C ASP A 210 -9.62 -1.08 23.88
N ARG A 211 -8.77 -0.04 23.88
CA ARG A 211 -9.06 1.24 24.57
C ARG A 211 -10.25 1.96 23.95
N LEU A 212 -10.39 1.92 22.63
CA LEU A 212 -11.53 2.48 21.92
C LEU A 212 -12.83 1.71 22.19
N GLY A 213 -12.75 0.47 22.67
CA GLY A 213 -13.89 -0.43 22.83
C GLY A 213 -14.51 -0.84 21.49
N TYR A 214 -13.73 -0.85 20.41
CA TYR A 214 -14.19 -1.21 19.07
C TYR A 214 -14.01 -2.71 18.81
N SER A 215 -15.10 -3.41 18.49
CA SER A 215 -15.13 -4.86 18.31
C SER A 215 -15.16 -5.33 16.85
N GLY A 216 -15.17 -4.40 15.89
CA GLY A 216 -15.05 -4.72 14.46
C GLY A 216 -13.61 -5.01 14.06
N THR A 217 -13.38 -5.22 12.76
CA THR A 217 -12.01 -5.38 12.25
C THR A 217 -11.34 -4.02 12.03
N PRO A 218 -10.01 -3.91 12.19
CA PRO A 218 -9.28 -2.68 11.86
C PRO A 218 -9.56 -2.16 10.44
N GLU A 219 -9.65 -3.07 9.45
CA GLU A 219 -9.97 -2.72 8.07
C GLU A 219 -11.35 -2.07 7.93
N ALA A 220 -12.35 -2.56 8.67
CA ALA A 220 -13.69 -1.99 8.66
C ALA A 220 -13.67 -0.61 9.33
N PHE A 221 -12.93 -0.44 10.43
CA PHE A 221 -12.77 0.84 11.10
C PHE A 221 -12.16 1.91 10.17
N LEU A 222 -11.09 1.56 9.48
CA LEU A 222 -10.38 2.42 8.52
C LEU A 222 -11.28 2.76 7.33
N ARG A 223 -11.85 1.74 6.69
CA ARG A 223 -12.79 1.94 5.57
C ARG A 223 -13.92 2.87 5.97
N ASP A 224 -14.56 2.61 7.11
CA ASP A 224 -15.64 3.45 7.60
C ASP A 224 -15.18 4.88 7.91
N ALA A 225 -13.91 5.13 8.26
CA ALA A 225 -13.40 6.48 8.48
C ALA A 225 -13.31 7.26 7.17
N PHE A 226 -12.76 6.63 6.12
CA PHE A 226 -12.48 7.29 4.85
C PHE A 226 -13.68 7.36 3.90
N THR A 227 -14.66 6.46 4.05
CA THR A 227 -15.91 6.50 3.28
C THR A 227 -17.06 7.18 4.01
N ARG A 228 -16.83 7.67 5.24
CA ARG A 228 -17.83 8.44 6.00
C ARG A 228 -18.18 9.71 5.25
N GLU A 229 -19.49 9.96 5.08
CA GLU A 229 -19.99 11.17 4.41
C GLU A 229 -19.22 12.41 4.86
N THR A 230 -18.74 13.16 3.88
CA THR A 230 -18.01 14.40 4.11
C THR A 230 -18.58 15.54 3.28
N GLU A 231 -18.40 16.76 3.75
CA GLU A 231 -18.81 17.96 3.05
C GLU A 231 -17.64 18.95 2.98
N VAL A 232 -17.56 19.68 1.88
CA VAL A 232 -16.65 20.82 1.74
C VAL A 232 -17.45 22.11 1.87
N PHE A 233 -17.11 22.90 2.87
CA PHE A 233 -17.66 24.23 3.09
C PHE A 233 -16.90 25.27 2.26
N ASP A 234 -17.63 26.00 1.42
CA ASP A 234 -17.14 27.10 0.62
C ASP A 234 -17.75 28.43 1.13
N PRO A 235 -16.97 29.28 1.82
CA PRO A 235 -17.48 30.49 2.43
C PRO A 235 -17.86 31.54 1.38
N SER A 236 -18.95 32.27 1.61
CA SER A 236 -19.40 33.33 0.69
C SER A 236 -18.44 34.53 0.60
N SER A 237 -17.54 34.66 1.57
CA SER A 237 -16.43 35.62 1.60
C SER A 237 -15.37 35.14 2.59
N PRO A 238 -14.09 35.57 2.47
CA PRO A 238 -13.03 35.14 3.38
C PRO A 238 -13.40 35.34 4.87
N GLY A 239 -13.33 34.29 5.67
CA GLY A 239 -13.65 34.30 7.10
C GLY A 239 -15.15 34.26 7.45
N SER A 240 -16.04 34.16 6.46
CA SER A 240 -17.48 34.04 6.67
C SER A 240 -17.89 32.66 7.19
N SER A 241 -18.80 32.63 8.17
CA SER A 241 -19.51 31.41 8.60
C SER A 241 -20.73 31.08 7.72
N ALA A 242 -21.10 31.98 6.81
CA ALA A 242 -22.09 31.74 5.77
C ALA A 242 -21.40 31.28 4.48
N GLY A 243 -21.98 30.31 3.78
CA GLY A 243 -21.42 29.72 2.58
C GLY A 243 -22.25 28.56 2.05
N THR A 244 -21.71 27.83 1.09
CA THR A 244 -22.32 26.64 0.49
C THR A 244 -21.59 25.38 0.92
N TYR A 245 -22.26 24.23 0.80
CA TYR A 245 -21.68 22.93 1.09
C TYR A 245 -21.76 22.05 -0.16
N GLN A 246 -20.66 21.39 -0.48
CA GLN A 246 -20.61 20.32 -1.47
C GLN A 246 -20.49 18.99 -0.71
N SER A 247 -21.45 18.09 -0.90
CA SER A 247 -21.46 16.79 -0.24
C SER A 247 -20.77 15.73 -1.08
N PHE A 248 -20.08 14.83 -0.39
CA PHE A 248 -19.42 13.63 -0.92
C PHE A 248 -19.86 12.43 -0.07
N PRO A 249 -20.94 11.73 -0.48
CA PRO A 249 -21.49 10.59 0.28
C PRO A 249 -20.49 9.46 0.56
N GLY A 250 -19.53 9.25 -0.33
CA GLY A 250 -18.41 8.30 -0.20
C GLY A 250 -17.18 8.88 0.49
N GLY A 251 -17.33 10.02 1.18
CA GLY A 251 -16.32 10.54 2.10
C GLY A 251 -15.07 11.10 1.45
N PHE A 252 -13.94 10.96 2.16
CA PHE A 252 -12.63 11.40 1.68
C PHE A 252 -12.24 10.69 0.39
N ASP A 253 -12.53 9.39 0.27
CA ASP A 253 -12.25 8.59 -0.92
C ASP A 253 -12.97 9.16 -2.16
N GLU A 254 -14.25 9.49 -2.05
CA GLU A 254 -14.97 10.17 -3.15
C GLU A 254 -14.43 11.59 -3.39
N MET A 255 -14.20 12.36 -2.33
CA MET A 255 -13.73 13.75 -2.41
C MET A 255 -12.38 13.86 -3.14
N MET A 256 -11.45 12.95 -2.87
CA MET A 256 -10.12 12.93 -3.46
C MET A 256 -10.00 12.03 -4.69
N ASN A 257 -11.10 11.38 -5.10
CA ASN A 257 -11.11 10.35 -6.13
C ASN A 257 -10.01 9.30 -5.90
N VAL A 258 -9.98 8.71 -4.70
CA VAL A 258 -9.09 7.61 -4.32
C VAL A 258 -9.91 6.42 -3.82
N ARG A 259 -9.33 5.23 -3.91
CA ARG A 259 -9.87 4.02 -3.31
C ARG A 259 -8.80 3.39 -2.44
N GLN A 260 -8.93 3.57 -1.13
CA GLN A 260 -7.95 3.05 -0.19
C GLN A 260 -8.12 1.56 0.03
N LEU A 261 -7.02 0.83 -0.09
CA LEU A 261 -6.93 -0.60 0.13
C LEU A 261 -5.93 -0.82 1.27
N PHE A 262 -6.45 -1.28 2.41
CA PHE A 262 -5.67 -1.43 3.63
C PHE A 262 -5.09 -2.84 3.74
N HIS A 263 -3.81 -2.92 4.08
CA HIS A 263 -3.14 -4.14 4.52
C HIS A 263 -2.73 -3.98 5.99
N VAL A 264 -3.49 -4.60 6.89
CA VAL A 264 -3.35 -4.37 8.32
C VAL A 264 -2.43 -5.43 8.97
N LEU A 265 -1.50 -4.95 9.79
CA LEU A 265 -0.44 -5.70 10.45
C LEU A 265 -0.47 -5.40 11.96
N PRO A 266 -0.90 -6.35 12.80
CA PRO A 266 -0.95 -6.15 14.25
C PRO A 266 0.44 -6.20 14.88
N GLY A 267 0.55 -5.60 16.06
CA GLY A 267 1.69 -5.80 16.96
C GLY A 267 2.68 -4.65 17.02
N LEU A 268 2.29 -3.45 16.54
CA LEU A 268 3.04 -2.24 16.79
C LEU A 268 3.14 -2.07 18.30
N ALA A 269 4.35 -2.18 18.84
CA ALA A 269 4.63 -1.94 20.24
C ALA A 269 5.11 -0.50 20.42
N ALA A 270 4.83 0.08 21.59
CA ALA A 270 5.56 1.24 22.05
C ALA A 270 7.05 0.89 22.05
N ASN A 271 7.83 1.53 21.18
CA ASN A 271 9.25 1.22 21.05
C ASN A 271 10.08 2.41 21.58
N ASP A 272 11.03 2.11 22.45
CA ASP A 272 12.02 3.08 22.95
C ASP A 272 13.14 3.37 21.93
N ALA A 273 13.06 2.79 20.73
CA ALA A 273 13.95 3.11 19.62
C ALA A 273 13.84 4.61 19.30
N GLY A 274 14.96 5.33 19.42
CA GLY A 274 15.00 6.78 19.23
C GLY A 274 14.40 7.23 17.89
N GLY A 275 13.84 8.44 17.87
CA GLY A 275 13.06 8.99 16.75
C GLY A 275 11.68 9.45 17.21
N GLY A 276 10.90 10.04 16.30
CA GLY A 276 9.48 10.34 16.51
C GLY A 276 8.59 9.12 16.24
N TYR A 277 7.29 9.27 16.46
CA TYR A 277 6.33 8.18 16.25
C TYR A 277 6.29 7.69 14.80
N CYS A 278 6.49 8.58 13.81
CA CYS A 278 6.51 8.20 12.40
C CYS A 278 7.69 7.29 12.06
N GLU A 279 8.88 7.59 12.58
CA GLU A 279 10.07 6.76 12.38
C GLU A 279 9.91 5.39 13.05
N GLN A 280 9.29 5.34 14.24
CA GLN A 280 8.99 4.07 14.91
C GLN A 280 8.01 3.21 14.10
N VAL A 281 6.98 3.84 13.54
CA VAL A 281 5.99 3.19 12.67
C VAL A 281 6.65 2.67 11.40
N GLY A 282 7.50 3.48 10.75
CA GLY A 282 8.31 3.08 9.59
C GLY A 282 9.23 1.91 9.88
N ALA A 283 9.96 1.94 10.99
CA ALA A 283 10.86 0.87 11.41
C ALA A 283 10.12 -0.45 11.70
N TYR A 284 8.95 -0.37 12.33
CA TYR A 284 8.12 -1.55 12.57
C TYR A 284 7.56 -2.12 11.26
N ALA A 285 7.04 -1.26 10.38
CA ALA A 285 6.51 -1.65 9.08
C ALA A 285 7.59 -2.28 8.20
N ARG A 286 8.82 -1.74 8.20
CA ARG A 286 9.98 -2.36 7.53
C ARG A 286 10.12 -3.83 7.91
N ALA A 287 10.16 -4.11 9.22
CA ALA A 287 10.33 -5.48 9.71
C ALA A 287 9.13 -6.37 9.36
N GLN A 288 7.91 -5.86 9.44
CA GLN A 288 6.70 -6.64 9.13
C GLN A 288 6.48 -6.86 7.64
N LEU A 289 6.89 -5.93 6.78
CA LEU A 289 6.74 -6.03 5.33
C LEU A 289 7.91 -6.77 4.67
N GLY A 290 8.99 -7.01 5.41
CA GLY A 290 10.21 -7.63 4.88
C GLY A 290 11.07 -6.68 4.04
N LEU A 291 10.95 -5.35 4.26
CA LEU A 291 11.67 -4.40 3.42
C LEU A 291 13.18 -4.47 3.66
N THR A 292 13.93 -4.47 2.57
CA THR A 292 15.39 -4.48 2.61
C THR A 292 15.97 -3.13 3.06
N ARG A 293 15.22 -2.04 2.89
CA ARG A 293 15.59 -0.67 3.29
C ARG A 293 14.59 -0.08 4.28
N ASP A 294 14.97 1.05 4.88
CA ASP A 294 14.07 1.83 5.72
C ASP A 294 12.93 2.42 4.89
N TRP A 295 11.78 2.60 5.53
CA TRP A 295 10.65 3.30 4.95
C TRP A 295 11.02 4.79 4.83
N ASP A 296 11.34 5.22 3.63
CA ASP A 296 11.74 6.59 3.31
C ASP A 296 11.18 6.98 1.93
N VAL A 297 11.01 8.26 1.65
CA VAL A 297 10.53 8.74 0.35
C VAL A 297 11.70 9.34 -0.41
N ASP A 298 11.95 8.88 -1.64
CA ASP A 298 12.88 9.58 -2.52
C ASP A 298 12.33 10.98 -2.86
N GLU A 299 12.80 12.00 -2.14
CA GLU A 299 12.46 13.41 -2.37
C GLU A 299 12.77 13.88 -3.80
N ARG A 300 13.61 13.15 -4.55
CA ARG A 300 13.92 13.44 -5.96
C ARG A 300 12.86 12.91 -6.91
N ARG A 301 11.92 12.09 -6.42
CA ARG A 301 10.80 11.52 -7.16
C ARG A 301 9.48 11.71 -6.41
N PRO A 302 9.12 12.97 -6.07
CA PRO A 302 7.91 13.24 -5.32
C PRO A 302 6.69 12.75 -6.11
N GLY A 303 5.77 12.07 -5.42
CA GLY A 303 4.50 11.64 -5.98
C GLY A 303 4.55 10.37 -6.82
N ARG A 304 5.31 9.37 -6.36
CA ARG A 304 5.21 7.98 -6.82
C ARG A 304 5.45 7.05 -5.63
N THR A 305 4.83 5.86 -5.65
CA THR A 305 5.21 4.79 -4.72
C THR A 305 6.71 4.54 -4.83
N ASP A 306 7.40 4.57 -3.71
CA ASP A 306 8.83 4.29 -3.66
C ASP A 306 9.11 2.83 -4.06
N PRO A 307 10.12 2.55 -4.91
CA PRO A 307 10.56 1.19 -5.22
C PRO A 307 10.91 0.34 -4.00
N ASP A 308 11.28 0.95 -2.88
CA ASP A 308 11.69 0.24 -1.67
C ASP A 308 10.51 -0.02 -0.69
N HIS A 309 9.28 0.40 -1.04
CA HIS A 309 8.07 0.19 -0.21
C HIS A 309 7.28 -1.06 -0.59
N HIS A 310 7.85 -1.98 -1.38
CA HIS A 310 7.16 -3.20 -1.83
C HIS A 310 5.79 -2.91 -2.52
N GLY A 311 5.64 -1.72 -3.10
CA GLY A 311 4.41 -1.30 -3.79
C GLY A 311 3.36 -0.59 -2.92
N PHE A 312 3.58 -0.44 -1.61
CA PHE A 312 2.69 0.32 -0.73
C PHE A 312 2.91 1.84 -0.90
N ASP A 313 1.82 2.59 -1.00
CA ASP A 313 1.85 4.03 -1.28
C ASP A 313 2.01 4.89 -0.02
N MET A 314 1.48 4.40 1.11
CA MET A 314 1.39 5.13 2.37
C MET A 314 1.42 4.17 3.55
N LEU A 315 1.90 4.65 4.70
CA LEU A 315 1.91 3.92 5.96
C LEU A 315 1.10 4.65 7.04
N VAL A 316 0.25 3.89 7.73
CA VAL A 316 -0.53 4.37 8.89
C VAL A 316 -0.11 3.58 10.12
N GLY A 317 0.29 4.30 11.17
CA GLY A 317 0.45 3.76 12.51
C GLY A 317 -0.77 4.07 13.38
N LEU A 318 -1.33 3.07 14.06
CA LEU A 318 -2.35 3.30 15.09
C LEU A 318 -1.77 2.93 16.47
N THR A 319 -1.69 3.90 17.37
CA THR A 319 -1.09 3.69 18.69
C THR A 319 -1.85 4.46 19.77
N GLN A 320 -1.95 3.90 20.96
CA GLN A 320 -2.57 4.59 22.09
C GLN A 320 -1.62 5.60 22.75
N GLU A 321 -0.32 5.47 22.52
CA GLU A 321 0.73 6.25 23.18
C GLU A 321 0.77 7.73 22.76
N MET A 322 0.08 8.07 21.66
CA MET A 322 0.02 9.42 21.13
C MET A 322 -1.36 10.03 21.37
N GLY A 323 -1.39 11.28 21.87
CA GLY A 323 -2.60 12.09 21.87
C GLY A 323 -2.75 12.83 20.55
N GLY A 324 -3.90 12.71 19.89
CA GLY A 324 -4.11 13.31 18.56
C GLY A 324 -3.45 12.48 17.46
N GLY A 325 -2.72 13.11 16.55
CA GLY A 325 -1.99 12.41 15.48
C GLY A 325 -0.82 13.25 14.97
N ALA A 326 -0.07 12.67 14.03
CA ALA A 326 0.93 13.38 13.23
C ALA A 326 0.98 12.81 11.82
N ALA A 327 1.33 13.67 10.88
CA ALA A 327 1.66 13.31 9.50
C ALA A 327 3.09 13.75 9.20
N CYS A 328 3.92 12.79 8.80
CA CYS A 328 5.30 12.99 8.42
C CYS A 328 5.41 12.84 6.91
N GLY A 329 5.15 13.94 6.20
CA GLY A 329 5.10 13.96 4.73
C GLY A 329 6.43 13.61 4.05
N TRP A 330 7.56 13.72 4.74
CA TRP A 330 8.88 13.27 4.24
C TRP A 330 9.02 11.74 4.26
N LEU A 331 8.14 11.03 4.98
CA LEU A 331 8.11 9.56 5.01
C LEU A 331 6.84 9.00 4.37
N ASP A 332 5.83 9.80 4.00
CA ASP A 332 4.49 9.29 3.65
C ASP A 332 3.87 8.42 4.76
N VAL A 333 4.19 8.78 6.01
CA VAL A 333 3.71 8.11 7.23
C VAL A 333 2.76 9.04 7.96
N GLN A 334 1.64 8.49 8.44
CA GLN A 334 0.88 9.12 9.51
C GLN A 334 0.82 8.22 10.74
N VAL A 335 0.62 8.85 11.89
CA VAL A 335 0.33 8.19 13.16
C VAL A 335 -0.97 8.75 13.70
N SER A 336 -1.92 7.86 13.98
CA SER A 336 -3.19 8.19 14.62
C SER A 336 -3.20 7.67 16.05
N GLY A 337 -3.43 8.60 16.96
CA GLY A 337 -3.49 8.41 18.40
C GLY A 337 -4.89 8.39 18.99
N LEU A 338 -4.97 8.40 20.32
CA LEU A 338 -6.21 8.49 21.09
C LEU A 338 -6.09 9.60 22.14
N PHE A 339 -7.21 10.26 22.45
CA PHE A 339 -7.27 11.17 23.59
C PHE A 339 -7.86 10.45 24.80
N ASP A 340 -7.14 10.42 25.93
CA ASP A 340 -7.63 9.80 27.18
C ASP A 340 -8.97 10.41 27.66
N PHE A 341 -9.30 11.64 27.27
CA PHE A 341 -10.54 12.32 27.64
C PHE A 341 -11.70 12.07 26.65
N ASP A 342 -11.43 11.52 25.47
CA ASP A 342 -12.41 11.27 24.41
C ASP A 342 -12.01 10.03 23.60
N LEU A 343 -12.34 8.87 24.15
CA LEU A 343 -12.15 7.55 23.53
C LEU A 343 -13.33 7.19 22.61
N SER A 344 -13.95 8.17 21.95
CA SER A 344 -15.01 7.89 21.01
C SER A 344 -14.45 7.45 19.66
N ARG A 345 -15.14 6.49 19.04
CA ARG A 345 -14.87 6.06 17.66
C ARG A 345 -14.77 7.25 16.71
N ASP A 346 -15.71 8.18 16.80
CA ASP A 346 -15.80 9.31 15.89
C ASP A 346 -14.60 10.25 16.02
N ARG A 347 -14.11 10.46 17.26
CA ARG A 347 -12.89 11.22 17.52
C ARG A 347 -11.66 10.55 16.91
N ALA A 348 -11.53 9.24 17.08
CA ALA A 348 -10.41 8.50 16.50
C ALA A 348 -10.44 8.51 14.96
N GLN A 349 -11.63 8.43 14.36
CA GLN A 349 -11.77 8.48 12.90
C GLN A 349 -11.49 9.87 12.32
N ILE A 350 -11.83 10.96 13.02
CA ILE A 350 -11.52 12.31 12.52
C ILE A 350 -10.00 12.58 12.55
N ILE A 351 -9.28 12.06 13.54
CA ILE A 351 -7.81 12.14 13.61
C ILE A 351 -7.21 11.42 12.40
N LEU A 352 -7.63 10.19 12.10
CA LEU A 352 -7.15 9.45 10.94
C LEU A 352 -7.22 10.26 9.65
N VAL A 353 -8.41 10.81 9.38
CA VAL A 353 -8.71 11.55 8.17
C VAL A 353 -7.99 12.92 8.15
N HIS A 354 -7.81 13.55 9.32
CA HIS A 354 -7.02 14.77 9.48
C HIS A 354 -5.56 14.55 9.07
N GLU A 355 -4.91 13.52 9.62
CA GLU A 355 -3.50 13.24 9.29
C GLU A 355 -3.33 12.82 7.83
N THR A 356 -4.30 12.08 7.27
CA THR A 356 -4.29 11.79 5.83
C THR A 356 -4.42 13.08 5.01
N GLY A 357 -5.25 14.03 5.45
CA GLY A 357 -5.36 15.35 4.84
C GLY A 357 -4.00 16.05 4.74
N HIS A 358 -3.19 16.00 5.80
CA HIS A 358 -1.82 16.51 5.77
C HIS A 358 -0.92 15.79 4.77
N LEU A 359 -0.98 14.46 4.68
CA LEU A 359 -0.22 13.70 3.68
C LEU A 359 -0.63 14.00 2.23
N PHE A 360 -1.85 14.49 2.03
CA PHE A 360 -2.33 15.01 0.75
C PHE A 360 -2.01 16.51 0.55
N GLY A 361 -1.50 17.20 1.57
CA GLY A 361 -1.05 18.60 1.49
C GLY A 361 -1.97 19.64 2.13
N ALA A 362 -3.07 19.22 2.79
CA ALA A 362 -3.94 20.17 3.48
C ALA A 362 -3.19 20.84 4.64
N PRO A 363 -3.21 22.19 4.75
CA PRO A 363 -2.71 22.87 5.94
C PRO A 363 -3.73 22.77 7.07
N HIS A 364 -3.29 23.04 8.30
CA HIS A 364 -4.23 23.50 9.32
C HIS A 364 -4.98 24.73 8.81
N CYS A 365 -6.28 24.75 9.04
CA CYS A 365 -7.19 25.86 8.77
C CYS A 365 -7.13 27.01 9.80
N ASP A 366 -6.09 27.10 10.65
CA ASP A 366 -6.02 28.10 11.71
C ASP A 366 -6.14 29.54 11.15
N PRO A 367 -6.90 30.42 11.83
CA PRO A 367 -7.58 30.24 13.13
C PRO A 367 -9.01 29.67 13.03
N LEU A 368 -9.44 29.18 11.87
CA LEU A 368 -10.81 28.68 11.65
C LEU A 368 -11.00 27.31 12.30
N GLN A 369 -11.77 27.25 13.39
CA GLN A 369 -12.10 26.00 14.10
C GLN A 369 -13.36 25.34 13.55
N GLY A 370 -13.53 24.04 13.83
CA GLY A 370 -14.71 23.29 13.43
C GLY A 370 -14.59 22.66 12.03
N TYR A 371 -13.40 22.50 11.47
CA TYR A 371 -13.20 21.75 10.22
C TYR A 371 -12.25 20.59 10.48
N VAL A 372 -12.23 19.58 9.61
CA VAL A 372 -11.37 18.39 9.80
C VAL A 372 -9.94 18.79 10.17
N MET A 373 -9.36 19.77 9.46
CA MET A 373 -8.00 20.27 9.72
C MET A 373 -7.83 21.14 10.97
N CYS A 374 -8.90 21.49 11.70
CA CYS A 374 -8.87 22.23 12.98
C CYS A 374 -10.11 21.91 13.82
N ALA A 375 -10.00 20.92 14.70
CA ALA A 375 -11.06 20.57 15.65
C ALA A 375 -12.43 20.32 14.99
N GLY A 376 -12.48 19.46 13.96
CA GLY A 376 -13.70 19.22 13.18
C GLY A 376 -14.87 18.65 13.97
N GLU A 377 -14.64 18.08 15.15
CA GLU A 377 -15.72 17.69 16.06
C GLU A 377 -16.57 18.87 16.54
N GLN A 378 -16.02 20.09 16.45
CA GLN A 378 -16.70 21.28 16.91
C GLN A 378 -17.73 21.77 15.91
N HIS A 379 -17.69 21.26 14.67
CA HIS A 379 -18.66 21.64 13.64
C HIS A 379 -20.08 21.23 14.02
N GLN A 380 -21.04 22.13 13.82
CA GLN A 380 -22.45 21.85 14.12
C GLN A 380 -22.97 20.64 13.32
N ARG A 381 -22.58 20.51 12.04
CA ARG A 381 -22.99 19.37 11.20
C ARG A 381 -22.39 18.04 11.63
N TYR A 382 -21.19 18.05 12.21
CA TYR A 382 -20.62 16.87 12.84
C TYR A 382 -21.41 16.49 14.09
N ARG A 383 -21.70 17.46 14.96
CA ARG A 383 -22.47 17.21 16.20
C ARG A 383 -23.88 16.69 15.93
N ASP A 384 -24.53 17.21 14.89
CA ASP A 384 -25.92 16.87 14.57
C ASP A 384 -26.06 15.59 13.74
N ARG A 385 -25.10 15.31 12.84
CA ARG A 385 -25.23 14.26 11.81
C ARG A 385 -24.02 13.33 11.70
N GLY A 386 -22.94 13.62 12.41
CA GLY A 386 -21.68 12.89 12.30
C GLY A 386 -20.93 13.13 10.99
N VAL A 387 -21.25 14.16 10.21
CA VAL A 387 -20.59 14.45 8.92
C VAL A 387 -19.26 15.16 9.15
N PHE A 388 -18.19 14.70 8.48
CA PHE A 388 -16.91 15.39 8.49
C PHE A 388 -16.96 16.61 7.56
N VAL A 389 -16.54 17.77 8.05
CA VAL A 389 -16.60 19.01 7.26
C VAL A 389 -15.21 19.57 7.03
N TRP A 390 -14.83 19.68 5.76
CA TRP A 390 -13.59 20.32 5.31
C TRP A 390 -13.85 21.78 4.96
N HIS A 391 -12.83 22.61 5.16
CA HIS A 391 -12.84 23.95 4.58
C HIS A 391 -12.36 23.86 3.12
N ARG A 392 -12.90 24.69 2.21
CA ARG A 392 -12.52 24.73 0.79
C ARG A 392 -11.00 24.84 0.59
N VAL A 393 -10.32 25.67 1.40
CA VAL A 393 -8.85 25.82 1.40
C VAL A 393 -8.12 24.49 1.57
N SER A 394 -8.63 23.56 2.39
CA SER A 394 -8.02 22.25 2.55
C SER A 394 -8.11 21.44 1.26
N LEU A 395 -9.30 21.38 0.63
CA LEU A 395 -9.47 20.66 -0.63
C LEU A 395 -8.63 21.27 -1.75
N ASP A 396 -8.57 22.60 -1.85
CA ASP A 396 -7.83 23.28 -2.90
C ASP A 396 -6.30 23.08 -2.78
N ALA A 397 -5.80 22.80 -1.56
CA ALA A 397 -4.40 22.50 -1.31
C ALA A 397 -4.04 21.02 -1.54
N MET A 398 -5.01 20.12 -1.41
CA MET A 398 -4.76 18.70 -1.50
C MET A 398 -4.49 18.23 -2.92
N THR A 399 -3.53 17.31 -3.07
CA THR A 399 -3.21 16.65 -4.34
C THR A 399 -3.12 15.15 -4.14
N ASN A 400 -3.78 14.37 -5.01
CA ASN A 400 -3.51 12.93 -5.08
C ASN A 400 -2.20 12.71 -5.85
N ARG A 401 -1.21 12.13 -5.17
CA ARG A 401 0.14 11.91 -5.72
C ARG A 401 0.48 10.44 -5.94
N TRP A 402 -0.50 9.53 -5.80
CA TRP A 402 -0.26 8.07 -5.87
C TRP A 402 -0.97 7.36 -7.04
N ASP A 403 -1.58 8.14 -7.96
CA ASP A 403 -2.15 7.68 -9.24
C ASP A 403 -1.07 7.21 -10.24
#